data_AF-A0A3M3KDK4-F1
#
_entry.id   AF-A0A3M3KDK4-F1
#
_cell.length_a   1.000
_cell.length_b   1.000
_cell.length_c   1.000
_cell.angle_alpha   90.00
_cell.angle_beta   90.00
_cell.angle_gamma   90.00
#
_symmetry.space_group_name_H-M   'P 1'
#
loop_
_entity.id
_entity.type
_entity.pdbx_description
1 polymer ?
#
loop_
_entity_poly.entity_id
_entity_poly.type
_entity_poly.pdbx_seq_one_letter_code
_entity_poly.pdbx_strand_id
1 'polypeptide(L)'
;MGTGISQQDEEKYMAIMAGHEADIARELDELHAANQIVLDQVQAMVSPEAFKQITGTLCDSSYTHGYLIADQPIGEPQDDGFLLGDVYVDQTTNGGITGDEYAGTMSMPLTAGRYFQFCYAC
;
A
#
# COMPACT_ATOMS: atom_id res chain seq x y z
N MET A 1 -16.37 45.34 -7.52
CA MET A 1 -15.35 45.17 -8.59
C MET A 1 -14.96 43.71 -8.57
N GLY A 2 -15.38 42.95 -9.58
CA GLY A 2 -15.13 41.50 -9.64
C GLY A 2 -13.70 41.25 -10.10
N THR A 3 -12.92 40.54 -9.29
CA THR A 3 -11.63 39.97 -9.69
C THR A 3 -11.91 38.74 -10.55
N GLY A 4 -12.21 38.95 -11.83
CA GLY A 4 -12.25 37.88 -12.82
C GLY A 4 -10.82 37.46 -13.13
N ILE A 5 -10.49 36.18 -12.92
CA ILE A 5 -9.22 35.59 -13.34
C ILE A 5 -9.09 35.81 -14.84
N SER A 6 -7.91 36.21 -15.31
CA SER A 6 -7.71 36.43 -16.75
C SER A 6 -7.62 35.09 -17.48
N GLN A 7 -8.03 35.03 -18.75
CA GLN A 7 -7.95 33.82 -19.57
C GLN A 7 -6.53 33.20 -19.59
N GLN A 8 -5.50 34.05 -19.55
CA GLN A 8 -4.10 33.63 -19.47
C GLN A 8 -3.73 33.00 -18.13
N ASP A 9 -4.34 33.46 -17.03
CA ASP A 9 -4.13 32.87 -15.70
C ASP A 9 -4.83 31.51 -15.58
N GLU A 10 -6.02 31.35 -16.20
CA GLU A 10 -6.72 30.07 -16.28
C GLU A 10 -5.93 29.04 -17.11
N GLU A 11 -5.42 29.42 -18.28
CA GLU A 11 -4.59 28.55 -19.12
C GLU A 11 -3.31 28.11 -18.40
N LYS A 12 -2.65 29.04 -17.69
CA LYS A 12 -1.45 28.72 -16.91
C LYS A 12 -1.76 27.79 -15.74
N TYR A 13 -2.88 28.00 -15.05
CA TYR A 13 -3.32 27.11 -13.97
C TYR A 13 -3.60 25.69 -14.48
N MET A 14 -4.34 25.58 -15.59
CA MET A 14 -4.63 24.29 -16.22
C MET A 14 -3.37 23.56 -16.68
N ALA A 15 -2.38 24.28 -17.24
CA ALA A 15 -1.11 23.68 -17.64
C ALA A 15 -0.29 23.17 -16.44
N ILE A 16 -0.31 23.89 -15.31
CA ILE A 16 0.35 23.45 -14.07
C ILE A 16 -0.35 22.19 -13.52
N MET A 17 -1.68 22.18 -13.47
CA MET A 17 -2.45 21.03 -13.00
C MET A 17 -2.22 19.79 -13.88
N ALA A 18 -2.26 19.94 -15.21
CA ALA A 18 -2.00 18.83 -16.12
C ALA A 18 -0.56 18.27 -16.00
N GLY A 19 0.43 19.14 -15.76
CA GLY A 19 1.80 18.71 -15.47
C GLY A 19 1.90 17.90 -14.19
N HIS A 20 1.27 18.38 -13.11
CA HIS A 20 1.23 17.66 -11.84
C HIS A 20 0.46 16.33 -11.95
N GLU A 21 -0.65 16.28 -12.67
CA GLU A 21 -1.41 15.05 -12.91
C GLU A 21 -0.55 14.01 -13.64
N ALA A 22 0.23 14.44 -14.65
CA ALA A 22 1.13 13.55 -15.38
C ALA A 22 2.28 13.01 -14.49
N ASP A 23 2.83 13.85 -13.61
CA ASP A 23 3.87 13.42 -12.67
C ASP A 23 3.33 12.42 -11.64
N ILE A 24 2.14 12.67 -11.07
CA ILE A 24 1.48 11.76 -10.14
C ILE A 24 1.19 10.41 -10.83
N ALA A 25 0.68 10.42 -12.06
CA ALA A 25 0.39 9.20 -12.80
C ALA A 25 1.65 8.36 -13.01
N ARG A 26 2.78 8.98 -13.38
CA ARG A 26 4.05 8.29 -13.55
C ARG A 26 4.55 7.68 -12.24
N GLU A 27 4.48 8.42 -11.13
CA GLU A 27 4.92 7.92 -9.82
C GLU A 27 4.08 6.72 -9.37
N LEU A 28 2.77 6.77 -9.61
CA LEU A 28 1.86 5.64 -9.34
C LEU A 28 2.19 4.42 -10.20
N ASP A 29 2.49 4.60 -11.49
CA ASP A 29 2.89 3.52 -12.38
C ASP A 29 4.20 2.87 -11.94
N GLU A 30 5.20 3.67 -11.53
CA GLU A 30 6.48 3.20 -11.00
C GLU A 30 6.28 2.41 -9.69
N LEU A 31 5.42 2.91 -8.78
CA LEU A 31 5.07 2.24 -7.54
C LEU A 31 4.36 0.90 -7.79
N HIS A 32 3.38 0.87 -8.69
CA HIS A 32 2.67 -0.35 -9.06
C HIS A 32 3.62 -1.38 -9.69
N ALA A 33 4.52 -0.93 -10.58
CA ALA A 33 5.50 -1.82 -11.20
C ALA A 33 6.44 -2.44 -10.15
N ALA A 34 6.94 -1.64 -9.20
CA ALA A 34 7.78 -2.12 -8.11
C ALA A 34 7.05 -3.13 -7.21
N ASN A 35 5.80 -2.81 -6.83
CA ASN A 35 4.97 -3.69 -6.01
C ASN A 35 4.68 -5.03 -6.73
N GLN A 36 4.41 -4.99 -8.04
CA GLN A 36 4.13 -6.19 -8.84
C GLN A 36 5.33 -7.15 -8.85
N ILE A 37 6.56 -6.63 -8.98
CA ILE A 37 7.78 -7.46 -8.94
C ILE A 37 7.90 -8.22 -7.61
N VAL A 38 7.49 -7.61 -6.50
CA VAL A 38 7.50 -8.28 -5.19
C VAL A 38 6.37 -9.30 -5.08
N LEU A 39 5.17 -8.98 -5.57
CA LEU A 39 4.05 -9.93 -5.59
C LEU A 39 4.36 -11.19 -6.42
N ASP A 40 5.02 -11.03 -7.57
CA ASP A 40 5.41 -12.17 -8.41
C ASP A 40 6.39 -13.09 -7.67
N GLN A 41 7.33 -12.52 -6.90
CA GLN A 41 8.24 -13.29 -6.04
C GLN A 41 7.49 -13.99 -4.91
N VAL A 42 6.57 -13.30 -4.24
CA VAL A 42 5.75 -13.87 -3.18
C VAL A 42 4.92 -15.03 -3.71
N GLN A 43 4.28 -14.88 -4.88
CA GLN A 43 3.51 -15.92 -5.55
C GLN A 43 4.35 -17.18 -5.81
N ALA A 44 5.62 -17.01 -6.20
CA ALA A 44 6.53 -18.13 -6.42
C ALA A 44 6.99 -18.82 -5.11
N MET A 45 6.88 -18.14 -3.97
CA MET A 45 7.34 -18.64 -2.66
C MET A 45 6.27 -19.39 -1.86
N VAL A 46 4.99 -19.23 -2.21
CA VAL A 46 3.86 -19.76 -1.42
C VAL A 46 2.92 -20.62 -2.25
N SER A 47 2.02 -21.35 -1.59
CA SER A 47 0.98 -22.09 -2.29
C SER A 47 -0.06 -21.13 -2.92
N PRO A 48 -0.78 -21.54 -3.97
CA PRO A 48 -1.84 -20.70 -4.55
C PRO A 48 -2.92 -20.28 -3.54
N GLU A 49 -3.19 -21.11 -2.54
CA GLU A 49 -4.17 -20.82 -1.48
C GLU A 49 -3.64 -19.76 -0.51
N ALA A 50 -2.38 -19.86 -0.08
CA ALA A 50 -1.75 -18.83 0.73
C ALA A 50 -1.61 -17.51 -0.04
N PHE A 51 -1.26 -17.57 -1.33
CA PHE A 51 -1.22 -16.36 -2.17
C PHE A 51 -2.60 -15.70 -2.28
N LYS A 52 -3.67 -16.49 -2.38
CA LYS A 52 -5.04 -15.98 -2.39
C LYS A 52 -5.37 -15.24 -1.09
N GLN A 53 -4.96 -15.75 0.07
CA GLN A 53 -5.14 -15.05 1.35
C GLN A 53 -4.39 -13.71 1.35
N ILE A 54 -3.13 -13.68 0.91
CA ILE A 54 -2.34 -12.44 0.81
C ILE A 54 -3.06 -11.40 -0.06
N THR A 55 -3.47 -11.79 -1.28
CA THR A 55 -4.18 -10.87 -2.18
C THR A 55 -5.54 -10.46 -1.65
N GLY A 56 -6.22 -11.33 -0.88
CA GLY A 56 -7.47 -11.00 -0.20
C GLY A 56 -7.27 -9.86 0.80
N THR A 57 -6.27 -9.99 1.67
CA THR A 57 -5.94 -8.95 2.65
C THR A 57 -5.51 -7.63 1.99
N LEU A 58 -4.78 -7.68 0.88
CA LEU A 58 -4.42 -6.48 0.11
C LEU A 58 -5.66 -5.78 -0.49
N CYS A 59 -6.65 -6.55 -0.96
CA CYS A 59 -7.92 -6.02 -1.47
C CYS A 59 -8.83 -5.47 -0.38
N ASP A 60 -8.81 -6.08 0.81
CA ASP A 60 -9.59 -5.64 1.97
C ASP A 60 -9.00 -4.38 2.62
N SER A 61 -7.73 -4.08 2.34
CA SER A 61 -7.03 -2.87 2.81
C SER A 61 -7.24 -1.70 1.83
N SER A 62 -7.69 -0.54 2.31
CA SER A 62 -8.07 0.58 1.44
C SER A 62 -6.93 1.12 0.58
N TYR A 63 -5.74 1.29 1.16
CA TYR A 63 -4.54 1.74 0.44
C TYR A 63 -3.31 0.98 0.90
N THR A 64 -2.65 0.24 -0.01
CA THR A 64 -1.45 -0.53 0.31
C THR A 64 -0.25 -0.15 -0.55
N HIS A 65 0.94 -0.13 0.04
CA HIS A 65 2.18 0.26 -0.65
C HIS A 65 3.42 -0.26 0.08
N GLY A 66 4.60 0.00 -0.47
CA GLY A 66 5.88 -0.32 0.19
C GLY A 66 6.16 -1.82 0.29
N TYR A 67 5.80 -2.57 -0.75
CA TYR A 67 5.88 -4.03 -0.73
C TYR A 67 7.34 -4.48 -0.67
N LEU A 68 7.66 -5.40 0.24
CA LEU A 68 9.00 -5.99 0.34
C LEU A 68 8.99 -7.40 0.96
N ILE A 69 10.09 -8.12 0.79
CA ILE A 69 10.34 -9.40 1.46
C ILE A 69 11.43 -9.19 2.51
N ALA A 70 11.06 -9.34 3.78
CA ALA A 70 11.92 -9.13 4.93
C ALA A 70 12.41 -10.45 5.57
N ASP A 71 13.51 -10.34 6.31
CA ASP A 71 14.07 -11.42 7.14
C ASP A 71 13.41 -11.54 8.52
N GLN A 72 12.73 -10.49 8.99
CA GLN A 72 12.12 -10.42 10.30
C GLN A 72 10.76 -9.71 10.18
N PRO A 73 9.75 -10.11 10.96
CA PRO A 73 8.49 -9.41 10.99
C PRO A 73 8.62 -8.06 11.71
N ILE A 74 7.67 -7.17 11.45
CA ILE A 74 7.47 -5.92 12.16
C ILE A 74 6.10 -5.98 12.84
N GLY A 75 6.03 -5.53 14.10
CA GLY A 75 4.82 -5.49 14.89
C GLY A 75 4.62 -6.70 15.80
N GLU A 76 3.42 -6.78 16.36
CA GLU A 76 3.03 -7.84 17.29
C GLU A 76 2.28 -8.96 16.56
N PRO A 77 2.51 -10.23 16.93
CA PRO A 77 1.82 -11.36 16.32
C PRO A 77 0.32 -11.31 16.62
N GLN A 78 -0.49 -11.57 15.59
CA GLN A 78 -1.92 -11.73 15.65
C GLN A 78 -2.32 -13.07 15.02
N ASP A 79 -3.16 -13.82 15.73
CA ASP A 79 -3.75 -15.05 15.21
C ASP A 79 -4.95 -14.68 14.33
N ASP A 80 -4.71 -14.61 13.03
CA ASP A 80 -5.71 -14.28 12.00
C ASP A 80 -6.10 -15.51 11.15
N GLY A 81 -5.73 -16.73 11.60
CA GLY A 81 -6.02 -17.96 10.86
C GLY A 81 -5.31 -18.07 9.49
N PHE A 82 -4.24 -17.32 9.29
CA PHE A 82 -3.45 -17.34 8.05
C PHE A 82 -2.69 -18.67 7.90
N LEU A 83 -2.71 -19.24 6.69
CA LEU A 83 -2.26 -20.63 6.45
C LEU A 83 -0.79 -20.88 6.79
N LEU A 84 0.05 -19.84 6.68
CA LEU A 84 1.49 -19.95 6.90
C LEU A 84 1.90 -19.58 8.33
N GLY A 85 0.95 -19.30 9.21
CA GLY A 85 1.17 -18.95 10.63
C GLY A 85 0.73 -17.54 10.97
N ASP A 86 1.13 -17.06 12.14
CA ASP A 86 0.74 -15.75 12.67
C ASP A 86 1.17 -14.61 11.76
N VAL A 87 0.25 -13.65 11.53
CA VAL A 87 0.56 -12.38 10.88
C VAL A 87 1.03 -11.38 11.94
N TYR A 88 1.88 -10.43 11.58
CA TYR A 88 2.39 -9.43 12.52
C TYR A 88 1.90 -8.06 12.07
N VAL A 89 1.39 -7.28 13.02
CA VAL A 89 0.80 -5.99 12.71
C VAL A 89 1.43 -4.94 13.62
N ASP A 90 2.07 -3.96 13.01
CA ASP A 90 2.49 -2.72 13.67
C ASP A 90 1.53 -1.62 13.26
N GLN A 91 0.49 -1.44 14.08
CA GLN A 91 -0.58 -0.49 13.81
C GLN A 91 -0.38 0.80 14.58
N THR A 92 -0.54 1.90 13.88
CA THR A 92 -0.66 3.25 14.44
C THR A 92 -2.08 3.78 14.22
N THR A 93 -2.62 4.45 15.23
CA THR A 93 -3.88 5.18 15.09
C THR A 93 -3.57 6.48 14.37
N ASN A 94 -4.14 6.70 13.18
CA ASN A 94 -3.73 7.83 12.32
C ASN A 94 -4.38 9.18 12.72
N GLY A 95 -4.88 9.28 13.95
CA GLY A 95 -5.28 10.56 14.56
C GLY A 95 -6.43 11.29 13.85
N GLY A 96 -7.24 10.61 13.05
CA GLY A 96 -8.45 11.18 12.46
C GLY A 96 -9.38 11.77 13.52
N ILE A 97 -10.19 12.77 13.16
CA ILE A 97 -11.08 13.51 14.09
C ILE A 97 -12.00 12.56 14.90
N THR A 98 -12.30 11.37 14.37
CA THR A 98 -13.09 10.33 15.04
C THR A 98 -12.27 9.17 15.62
N GLY A 99 -10.98 9.05 15.27
CA GLY A 99 -10.09 7.97 15.73
C GLY A 99 -10.25 6.63 15.01
N ASP A 100 -11.02 6.57 13.92
CA ASP A 100 -11.35 5.32 13.21
C ASP A 100 -10.42 4.99 12.04
N GLU A 101 -9.47 5.87 11.72
CA GLU A 101 -8.48 5.67 10.64
C GLU A 101 -7.23 4.97 11.21
N TYR A 102 -6.93 3.80 10.66
CA TYR A 102 -5.80 2.97 11.07
C TYR A 102 -4.77 2.92 9.95
N ALA A 103 -3.50 3.13 10.29
CA ALA A 103 -2.41 2.95 9.35
C ALA A 103 -1.31 2.13 10.00
N GLY A 104 -0.67 1.27 9.25
CA GLY A 104 0.32 0.37 9.83
C GLY A 104 1.13 -0.38 8.82
N THR A 105 1.99 -1.25 9.33
CA THR A 105 2.73 -2.24 8.55
C THR A 105 2.23 -3.62 8.94
N MET A 106 1.91 -4.44 7.94
CA MET A 106 1.59 -5.84 8.13
C MET A 106 2.74 -6.71 7.61
N SER A 107 3.10 -7.75 8.36
CA SER A 107 4.05 -8.78 7.95
C SER A 107 3.36 -10.14 7.92
N MET A 108 3.28 -10.75 6.73
CA MET A 108 2.70 -12.08 6.53
C MET A 108 3.82 -13.11 6.35
N PRO A 109 3.77 -14.26 7.03
CA PRO A 109 4.82 -15.27 6.93
C PRO A 109 4.88 -15.89 5.54
N LEU A 110 6.09 -16.10 5.05
CA LEU A 110 6.41 -16.83 3.82
C LEU A 110 7.20 -18.10 4.16
N THR A 111 7.56 -18.86 3.13
CA THR A 111 8.48 -19.99 3.28
C THR A 111 9.90 -19.52 3.65
N ALA A 112 10.70 -20.43 4.22
CA ALA A 112 12.09 -20.19 4.62
C ALA A 112 12.29 -19.07 5.67
N GLY A 113 11.28 -18.79 6.51
CA GLY A 113 11.41 -17.81 7.60
C GLY A 113 11.48 -16.36 7.11
N ARG A 114 10.96 -16.08 5.91
CA ARG A 114 10.86 -14.74 5.32
C ARG A 114 9.45 -14.20 5.52
N TYR A 115 9.27 -12.90 5.36
CA TYR A 115 7.99 -12.24 5.57
C TYR A 115 7.67 -11.31 4.40
N PHE A 116 6.45 -11.35 3.90
CA PHE A 116 5.93 -10.34 3.00
C PHE A 116 5.43 -9.16 3.83
N GLN A 117 5.97 -7.97 3.56
CA GLN A 117 5.62 -6.75 4.28
C GLN A 117 5.00 -5.72 3.36
N PHE A 118 3.99 -5.03 3.87
CA PHE A 118 3.38 -3.88 3.20
C PHE A 118 2.82 -2.90 4.22
N CYS A 119 2.84 -1.63 3.85
CA CYS A 119 2.14 -0.58 4.58
C CYS A 119 0.68 -0.53 4.13
N TYR A 120 -0.22 -0.26 5.07
CA TYR A 120 -1.64 -0.05 4.79
C TYR A 120 -2.15 1.22 5.47
N ALA A 121 -3.20 1.80 4.90
CA ALA A 121 -4.05 2.79 5.53
C ALA A 121 -5.51 2.43 5.25
N CYS A 122 -6.33 2.41 6.30
CA CYS A 122 -7.74 2.03 6.32
C CYS A 122 -8.57 3.11 7.02
#